data_AF-A0A410WRI8-F1
#
_entry.id   AF-A0A410WRI8-F1
#
_cell.length_a   1.000
_cell.length_b   1.000
_cell.length_c   1.000
_cell.angle_alpha   90.00
_cell.angle_beta   90.00
_cell.angle_gamma   90.00
#
_symmetry.space_group_name_H-M   'P 1'
#
loop_
_entity.id
_entity.type
_entity.pdbx_description
1 polymer ?
#
loop_
_entity_poly.entity_id
_entity_poly.type
_entity_poly.pdbx_seq_one_letter_code
_entity_poly.pdbx_strand_id
1 'polypeptide(L)'
;MEQQMNDLYREIAETINQLIPEDWEDFYFNGEVENGEGGVFFFFRPKNGSEYIYSLDIPNRYDVKDEYDQLEAKLFEVTNDLKNLFLENGQEPWFSITMKLTSEGKLNIEYDYTKWRESNFGPSDRLEYWESKYLNTVPQDETDRIKMDKMREFEGYV
;
A
#
# COMPACT_ATOMS: atom_id res chain seq x y z
N MET A 1 -7.08 -21.30 -3.98
CA MET A 1 -6.36 -20.28 -3.21
C MET A 1 -5.20 -19.66 -3.99
N GLU A 2 -4.05 -20.33 -4.18
CA GLU A 2 -2.87 -19.70 -4.81
C GLU A 2 -3.15 -19.07 -6.18
N GLN A 3 -3.84 -19.78 -7.09
CA GLN A 3 -4.23 -19.22 -8.39
C GLN A 3 -5.12 -17.98 -8.24
N GLN A 4 -6.10 -18.02 -7.35
CA GLN A 4 -7.01 -16.90 -7.10
C GLN A 4 -6.26 -15.70 -6.48
N MET A 5 -5.29 -15.94 -5.60
CA MET A 5 -4.41 -14.89 -5.07
C MET A 5 -3.61 -14.25 -6.19
N ASN A 6 -3.00 -15.05 -7.07
CA ASN A 6 -2.25 -14.55 -8.22
C ASN A 6 -3.11 -13.72 -9.18
N ASP A 7 -4.37 -14.11 -9.37
CA ASP A 7 -5.31 -13.35 -10.20
C ASP A 7 -5.64 -11.99 -9.56
N LEU A 8 -5.86 -11.96 -8.24
CA LEU A 8 -6.10 -10.72 -7.49
C LEU A 8 -4.86 -9.81 -7.44
N TYR A 9 -3.66 -10.36 -7.28
CA TYR A 9 -2.41 -9.58 -7.34
C TYR A 9 -2.23 -8.92 -8.70
N ARG A 10 -2.54 -9.65 -9.78
CA ARG A 10 -2.49 -9.13 -11.14
C ARG A 10 -3.50 -8.00 -11.31
N GLU A 11 -4.73 -8.19 -10.81
CA GLU A 11 -5.77 -7.17 -10.92
C GLU A 11 -5.42 -5.90 -10.13
N ILE A 12 -4.82 -6.02 -8.94
CA ILE A 12 -4.26 -4.89 -8.18
C ILE A 12 -3.21 -4.16 -9.03
N ALA A 13 -2.24 -4.88 -9.57
CA ALA A 13 -1.17 -4.30 -10.38
C ALA A 13 -1.67 -3.62 -11.65
N GLU A 14 -2.62 -4.23 -12.36
CA GLU A 14 -3.24 -3.69 -13.58
C GLU A 14 -4.11 -2.46 -13.28
N THR A 15 -4.77 -2.42 -12.12
CA THR A 15 -5.56 -1.26 -11.69
C THR A 15 -4.65 -0.08 -11.32
N ILE A 16 -3.56 -0.33 -10.58
CA ILE A 16 -2.53 0.69 -10.31
C ILE A 16 -1.92 1.20 -11.61
N ASN A 17 -1.62 0.31 -12.57
CA ASN A 17 -1.08 0.72 -13.86
C ASN A 17 -2.04 1.63 -14.65
N GLN A 18 -3.36 1.48 -14.48
CA GLN A 18 -4.35 2.39 -15.08
C GLN A 18 -4.45 3.73 -14.33
N LEU A 19 -4.22 3.72 -13.01
CA LEU A 19 -4.20 4.93 -12.18
C LEU A 19 -2.98 5.82 -12.43
N ILE A 20 -1.87 5.25 -12.93
CA ILE A 20 -0.64 6.00 -13.22
C ILE A 20 -0.70 6.57 -14.66
N PRO A 21 -0.68 7.90 -14.84
CA PRO A 21 -0.88 8.53 -16.16
C PRO A 21 0.39 8.65 -17.02
N GLU A 22 1.52 8.06 -16.59
CA GLU A 22 2.79 8.11 -17.32
C GLU A 22 3.63 6.83 -17.11
N ASP A 23 4.69 6.69 -17.91
CA ASP A 23 5.63 5.57 -17.75
C ASP A 23 6.32 5.61 -16.37
N TRP A 24 6.37 4.47 -15.69
CA TRP A 24 6.93 4.33 -14.35
C TRP A 24 8.04 3.27 -14.28
N GLU A 25 8.95 3.42 -13.32
CA GLU A 25 10.06 2.51 -13.05
C GLU A 25 9.67 1.39 -12.08
N ASP A 26 9.06 1.77 -10.96
CA ASP A 26 8.46 0.88 -9.97
C ASP A 26 7.33 1.60 -9.21
N PHE A 27 6.52 0.82 -8.52
CA PHE A 27 5.61 1.33 -7.50
C PHE A 27 5.65 0.46 -6.25
N TYR A 28 5.28 1.08 -5.14
CA TYR A 28 4.89 0.41 -3.91
C TYR A 28 3.42 0.71 -3.61
N PHE A 29 2.67 -0.33 -3.25
CA PHE A 29 1.27 -0.26 -2.87
C PHE A 29 1.10 -0.75 -1.44
N ASN A 30 0.21 -0.11 -0.70
CA ASN A 30 -0.24 -0.54 0.61
C ASN A 30 -1.76 -0.68 0.63
N GLY A 31 -2.25 -1.75 1.26
CA GLY A 31 -3.66 -1.91 1.59
C GLY A 31 -3.85 -2.29 3.05
N GLU A 32 -4.58 -1.46 3.79
CA GLU A 32 -5.08 -1.73 5.14
C GLU A 32 -6.60 -1.87 5.05
N VAL A 33 -7.12 -3.09 4.88
CA VAL A 33 -8.55 -3.33 4.69
C VAL A 33 -9.10 -4.41 5.62
N GLU A 34 -10.29 -4.17 6.16
CA GLU A 34 -11.01 -5.14 6.97
C GLU A 34 -12.53 -4.87 6.92
N ASN A 35 -13.31 -5.87 6.51
CA ASN A 35 -14.77 -5.82 6.45
C ASN A 35 -15.33 -4.59 5.68
N GLY A 36 -14.67 -4.20 4.58
CA GLY A 36 -15.09 -3.03 3.78
C GLY A 36 -14.71 -1.67 4.38
N GLU A 37 -13.93 -1.65 5.46
CA GLU A 37 -13.34 -0.45 6.03
C GLU A 37 -11.82 -0.39 5.77
N GLY A 38 -11.24 0.79 5.98
CA GLY A 38 -9.81 1.02 5.87
C GLY A 38 -9.44 1.88 4.66
N GLY A 39 -8.30 1.60 4.03
CA GLY A 39 -7.81 2.38 2.91
C GLY A 39 -6.71 1.69 2.12
N VAL A 40 -6.51 2.19 0.90
CA VAL A 40 -5.43 1.78 0.01
C VAL A 40 -4.70 3.02 -0.46
N PHE A 41 -3.40 2.89 -0.70
CA PHE A 41 -2.62 3.94 -1.33
C PHE A 41 -1.42 3.34 -2.06
N PHE A 42 -0.82 4.11 -2.95
CA PHE A 42 0.43 3.72 -3.58
C PHE A 42 1.33 4.93 -3.84
N PHE A 43 2.61 4.62 -4.05
CA PHE A 43 3.63 5.54 -4.48
C PHE A 43 4.27 4.97 -5.74
N PHE A 44 4.35 5.75 -6.81
CA PHE A 44 5.03 5.32 -8.04
C PHE A 44 6.19 6.24 -8.36
N ARG A 45 7.22 5.70 -9.02
CA ARG A 45 8.38 6.46 -9.47
C ARG A 45 8.32 6.60 -10.99
N PRO A 46 8.16 7.81 -11.54
CA PRO A 46 8.19 8.03 -12.99
C PRO A 46 9.52 7.58 -13.59
N LYS A 47 9.52 7.10 -14.84
CA LYS A 47 10.72 6.57 -15.51
C LYS A 47 11.89 7.55 -15.67
N ASN A 48 11.60 8.85 -15.61
CA ASN A 48 12.61 9.92 -15.64
C ASN A 48 12.56 10.77 -14.35
N GLY A 49 11.88 10.29 -13.31
CA GLY A 49 11.70 10.96 -12.04
C GLY A 49 12.66 10.45 -10.97
N SER A 50 13.12 11.36 -10.11
CA SER A 50 13.96 11.00 -8.95
C SER A 50 13.16 10.68 -7.69
N GLU A 51 11.88 11.05 -7.65
CA GLU A 51 11.04 10.99 -6.46
C GLU A 51 9.80 10.13 -6.71
N TYR A 52 9.29 9.53 -5.63
CA TYR A 52 8.00 8.86 -5.65
C TYR A 52 6.87 9.89 -5.59
N ILE A 53 5.82 9.65 -6.38
CA ILE A 53 4.60 10.45 -6.39
C ILE A 53 3.51 9.66 -5.67
N TYR A 54 2.86 10.30 -4.71
CA TYR A 54 1.78 9.73 -3.92
C TYR A 54 0.48 9.66 -4.73
N SER A 55 -0.28 8.58 -4.60
CA SER A 55 -1.51 8.35 -5.34
C SER A 55 -2.53 9.49 -5.17
N LEU A 56 -2.69 10.03 -3.96
CA LEU A 56 -3.63 11.12 -3.70
C LEU A 56 -3.25 12.46 -4.37
N ASP A 57 -2.00 12.60 -4.82
CA ASP A 57 -1.56 13.79 -5.56
C ASP A 57 -1.85 13.69 -7.07
N ILE A 58 -2.07 12.48 -7.60
CA ILE A 58 -2.26 12.23 -9.04
C ILE A 58 -3.44 13.03 -9.61
N PRO A 59 -4.65 13.03 -9.02
CA PRO A 59 -5.80 13.71 -9.60
C PRO A 59 -5.56 15.19 -9.87
N ASN A 60 -4.90 15.87 -8.94
CA ASN A 60 -4.61 17.29 -9.06
C ASN A 60 -3.39 17.55 -9.94
N ARG A 61 -2.38 16.68 -9.92
CA ARG A 61 -1.15 16.83 -10.69
C ARG A 61 -1.35 16.62 -12.19
N TYR A 62 -2.26 15.71 -12.58
CA TYR A 62 -2.49 15.33 -13.98
C TYR A 62 -3.88 15.72 -14.50
N ASP A 63 -4.71 16.40 -13.70
CA ASP A 63 -6.06 16.84 -14.06
C ASP A 63 -6.98 15.67 -14.48
N VAL A 64 -6.95 14.58 -13.69
CA VAL A 64 -7.78 13.37 -13.88
C VAL A 64 -8.65 13.18 -12.64
N LYS A 65 -9.98 13.16 -12.76
CA LYS A 65 -10.87 13.08 -11.58
C LYS A 65 -11.88 11.94 -11.67
N ASP A 66 -12.84 12.03 -12.59
CA ASP A 66 -13.98 11.10 -12.60
C ASP A 66 -13.59 9.62 -12.81
N GLU A 67 -12.64 9.34 -13.72
CA GLU A 67 -12.15 7.97 -13.96
C GLU A 67 -11.21 7.48 -12.85
N TYR A 68 -10.51 8.41 -12.19
CA TYR A 68 -9.58 8.09 -11.11
C TYR A 68 -10.33 7.54 -9.89
N ASP A 69 -11.41 8.21 -9.46
CA ASP A 69 -12.20 7.79 -8.30
C ASP A 69 -12.80 6.38 -8.49
N GLN A 70 -13.19 6.02 -9.72
CA GLN A 70 -13.71 4.69 -10.04
C GLN A 70 -12.63 3.61 -9.96
N LEU A 71 -11.43 3.90 -10.46
CA LEU A 71 -10.30 2.98 -10.39
C LEU A 71 -9.76 2.84 -8.96
N GLU A 72 -9.79 3.90 -8.15
CA GLU A 72 -9.43 3.84 -6.73
C GLU A 72 -10.43 3.00 -5.93
N ALA A 73 -11.74 3.17 -6.18
CA ALA A 73 -12.77 2.31 -5.60
C ALA A 73 -12.56 0.84 -5.99
N LYS A 74 -12.26 0.57 -7.28
CA LYS A 74 -11.92 -0.78 -7.74
C LYS A 74 -10.70 -1.35 -7.01
N LEU A 75 -9.64 -0.55 -6.86
CA LEU A 75 -8.42 -0.97 -6.16
C LEU A 75 -8.72 -1.36 -4.70
N PHE A 76 -9.57 -0.59 -4.02
CA PHE A 76 -10.05 -0.91 -2.66
C PHE A 76 -10.89 -2.20 -2.61
N GLU A 77 -11.81 -2.39 -3.56
CA GLU A 77 -12.65 -3.59 -3.65
C GLU A 77 -11.81 -4.86 -3.86
N VAL A 78 -10.91 -4.85 -4.85
CA VAL A 78 -10.04 -6.01 -5.16
C VAL A 78 -9.13 -6.36 -3.98
N THR A 79 -8.69 -5.34 -3.22
CA THR A 79 -7.90 -5.55 -2.00
C THR A 79 -8.73 -6.20 -0.88
N ASN A 80 -10.01 -5.82 -0.74
CA ASN A 80 -10.93 -6.50 0.18
C ASN A 80 -11.21 -7.94 -0.27
N ASP A 81 -11.36 -8.20 -1.57
CA ASP A 81 -11.53 -9.56 -2.09
C ASP A 81 -10.34 -10.45 -1.77
N LEU A 82 -9.12 -9.91 -1.85
CA LEU A 82 -7.91 -10.62 -1.42
C LEU A 82 -7.94 -10.95 0.08
N LYS A 83 -8.38 -10.01 0.92
CA LYS A 83 -8.54 -10.24 2.37
C LYS A 83 -9.60 -11.30 2.66
N ASN A 84 -10.74 -11.24 1.97
CA ASN A 84 -11.82 -12.20 2.10
C ASN A 84 -11.39 -13.60 1.68
N LEU A 85 -10.60 -13.72 0.60
CA LEU A 85 -10.05 -15.01 0.17
C LEU A 85 -9.20 -15.67 1.28
N PHE A 86 -8.41 -14.91 2.04
CA PHE A 86 -7.67 -15.43 3.19
C PHE A 86 -8.62 -15.98 4.27
N LEU A 87 -9.63 -15.18 4.65
CA LEU A 87 -10.61 -15.54 5.66
C LEU A 87 -11.41 -16.79 5.29
N GLU A 88 -11.91 -16.88 4.06
CA GLU A 88 -12.71 -18.00 3.56
C GLU A 88 -11.94 -19.33 3.54
N ASN A 89 -10.62 -19.27 3.40
CA ASN A 89 -9.75 -20.44 3.42
C ASN A 89 -9.11 -20.68 4.80
N GLY A 90 -9.58 -20.00 5.84
CA GLY A 90 -9.11 -20.18 7.22
C GLY A 90 -7.66 -19.76 7.45
N GLN A 91 -7.10 -18.89 6.59
CA GLN A 91 -5.79 -18.30 6.81
C GLN A 91 -5.87 -17.20 7.86
N GLU A 92 -4.76 -16.97 8.55
CA GLU A 92 -4.66 -15.83 9.46
C GLU A 92 -4.86 -14.52 8.68
N PRO A 93 -5.72 -13.61 9.14
CA PRO A 93 -5.93 -12.34 8.47
C PRO A 93 -4.75 -11.39 8.73
N TRP A 94 -4.07 -10.99 7.66
CA TRP A 94 -3.02 -9.95 7.68
C TRP A 94 -3.61 -8.56 7.98
N PHE A 95 -2.96 -7.74 8.80
CA PHE A 95 -3.39 -6.35 9.03
C PHE A 95 -3.26 -5.49 7.76
N SER A 96 -2.10 -5.57 7.09
CA SER A 96 -1.86 -4.87 5.84
C SER A 96 -1.11 -5.73 4.83
N ILE A 97 -1.23 -5.36 3.56
CA ILE A 97 -0.41 -5.89 2.47
C ILE A 97 0.48 -4.77 1.93
N THR A 98 1.74 -5.07 1.66
CA THR A 98 2.65 -4.24 0.87
C THR A 98 3.02 -4.98 -0.40
N MET A 99 2.81 -4.34 -1.56
CA MET A 99 3.22 -4.87 -2.85
C MET A 99 4.26 -3.93 -3.46
N LYS A 100 5.38 -4.49 -3.93
CA LYS A 100 6.33 -3.79 -4.81
C LYS A 100 6.31 -4.44 -6.19
N LEU A 101 6.16 -3.63 -7.23
CA LEU A 101 6.30 -4.10 -8.60
C LEU A 101 7.24 -3.18 -9.37
N THR A 102 8.19 -3.77 -10.10
CA THR A 102 9.02 -3.03 -11.06
C THR A 102 8.45 -3.15 -12.46
N SER A 103 8.78 -2.19 -13.32
CA SER A 103 8.47 -2.20 -14.76
C SER A 103 9.04 -3.40 -15.52
N GLU A 104 10.02 -4.11 -14.94
CA GLU A 104 10.56 -5.38 -15.44
C GLU A 104 9.70 -6.60 -15.03
N GLY A 105 8.62 -6.40 -14.28
CA GLY A 105 7.73 -7.45 -13.78
C GLY A 105 8.21 -8.14 -12.51
N LYS A 106 9.17 -7.57 -11.77
CA LYS A 106 9.61 -8.14 -10.48
C LYS A 106 8.63 -7.77 -9.38
N LEU A 107 7.85 -8.75 -8.95
CA LEU A 107 6.85 -8.64 -7.88
C LEU A 107 7.43 -9.09 -6.54
N ASN A 108 7.23 -8.29 -5.50
CA ASN A 108 7.40 -8.67 -4.10
C ASN A 108 6.11 -8.35 -3.34
N ILE A 109 5.68 -9.24 -2.46
CA ILE A 109 4.48 -9.08 -1.64
C ILE A 109 4.85 -9.43 -0.20
N GLU A 110 4.53 -8.52 0.70
CA GLU A 110 4.75 -8.65 2.13
C GLU A 110 3.42 -8.47 2.86
N TYR A 111 3.14 -9.39 3.79
CA TYR A 111 1.97 -9.32 4.65
C TYR A 111 2.42 -8.94 6.05
N ASP A 112 1.78 -7.92 6.61
CA ASP A 112 2.01 -7.49 7.98
C ASP A 112 0.86 -8.00 8.87
N TYR A 113 1.21 -8.67 9.97
CA TYR A 113 0.26 -9.22 10.95
C TYR A 113 0.27 -8.43 12.27
N THR A 114 1.05 -7.36 12.35
CA THR A 114 1.06 -6.48 13.52
C THR A 114 -0.30 -5.87 13.74
N LYS A 115 -0.80 -6.01 14.97
CA LYS A 115 -2.13 -5.55 15.36
C LYS A 115 -2.14 -4.06 15.65
N TRP A 116 -1.89 -3.23 14.64
CA TRP A 116 -1.77 -1.79 14.82
C TRP A 116 -3.03 -1.12 15.39
N ARG A 117 -4.21 -1.73 15.23
CA ARG A 117 -5.46 -1.32 15.90
C ARG A 117 -5.41 -1.40 17.42
N GLU A 118 -4.52 -2.22 17.99
CA GLU A 118 -4.28 -2.31 19.44
C GLU A 118 -3.22 -1.29 19.93
N SER A 119 -2.62 -0.53 19.01
CA SER A 119 -1.65 0.53 19.31
C SER A 119 -2.32 1.91 19.42
N ASN A 120 -1.53 2.92 19.80
CA ASN A 120 -1.96 4.32 19.77
C ASN A 120 -1.56 5.04 18.46
N PHE A 121 -1.07 4.32 17.45
CA PHE A 121 -0.60 4.90 16.17
C PHE A 121 -1.74 5.00 15.16
N GLY A 122 -2.06 6.24 14.78
CA GLY A 122 -3.13 6.53 13.82
C GLY A 122 -2.74 6.20 12.38
N PRO A 123 -3.68 6.31 11.43
CA PRO A 123 -3.41 6.08 10.01
C PRO A 123 -2.24 6.92 9.46
N SER A 124 -2.14 8.20 9.86
CA SER A 124 -1.02 9.07 9.45
C SER A 124 0.32 8.59 9.99
N ASP A 125 0.38 8.14 11.24
CA ASP A 125 1.61 7.59 11.82
C ASP A 125 2.06 6.33 11.07
N ARG A 126 1.11 5.47 10.68
CA ARG A 126 1.39 4.24 9.91
C ARG A 126 1.85 4.54 8.50
N LEU A 127 1.24 5.53 7.83
CA LEU A 127 1.70 5.99 6.53
C LEU A 127 3.17 6.48 6.61
N GLU A 128 3.48 7.37 7.54
CA GLU A 128 4.85 7.89 7.72
C GLU A 128 5.86 6.78 8.06
N TYR A 129 5.46 5.82 8.91
CA TYR A 129 6.28 4.65 9.24
C TYR A 129 6.53 3.77 8.01
N TRP A 130 5.49 3.53 7.21
CA TRP A 130 5.56 2.76 5.99
C TRP A 130 6.47 3.45 4.96
N GLU A 131 6.34 4.76 4.77
CA GLU A 131 7.22 5.54 3.88
C GLU A 131 8.69 5.41 4.29
N SER A 132 8.97 5.49 5.59
CA SER A 132 10.32 5.34 6.14
C SER A 132 10.91 3.96 5.82
N LYS A 133 10.10 2.90 5.93
CA LYS A 133 10.50 1.50 5.67
C LYS A 133 10.76 1.21 4.19
N TYR A 134 9.92 1.72 3.28
CA TYR A 134 9.95 1.29 1.86
C TYR A 134 10.49 2.35 0.89
N LEU A 135 10.35 3.63 1.22
CA LEU A 135 10.78 4.75 0.37
C LEU A 135 12.08 5.41 0.86
N ASN A 136 12.65 4.92 1.98
CA ASN A 136 13.84 5.48 2.64
C ASN A 136 13.66 6.95 3.07
N THR A 137 12.44 7.35 3.42
CA THR A 137 12.21 8.69 4.01
C THR A 137 12.78 8.72 5.43
N VAL A 138 13.64 9.69 5.71
CA VAL A 138 14.27 9.82 7.03
C VAL A 138 13.56 10.91 7.81
N PRO A 139 12.96 10.60 8.97
CA PRO A 139 12.37 11.62 9.83
C PRO A 139 13.42 12.63 10.26
N GLN A 140 13.11 13.93 10.11
CA GLN A 140 14.08 15.00 10.32
C GLN A 140 14.13 15.45 11.78
N ASP A 141 12.99 15.48 12.47
CA ASP A 141 12.93 15.90 13.86
C ASP A 141 13.10 14.73 14.85
N GLU A 142 13.43 15.06 16.09
CA GLU A 142 13.64 14.08 17.16
C GLU A 142 12.34 13.39 17.60
N THR A 143 11.21 14.08 17.53
CA THR A 143 9.92 13.55 17.98
C THR A 143 9.45 12.44 17.05
N ASP A 144 9.55 12.65 15.75
CA ASP A 144 9.24 11.66 14.73
C ASP A 144 10.18 10.47 14.81
N ARG A 145 11.48 10.68 15.04
CA ARG A 145 12.43 9.57 15.24
C ARG A 145 12.05 8.70 16.43
N ILE A 146 11.72 9.30 17.57
CA ILE A 146 11.23 8.58 18.76
C ILE A 146 9.93 7.84 18.46
N LYS A 147 9.03 8.44 17.66
CA LYS A 147 7.79 7.80 17.23
C LYS A 147 8.07 6.56 16.37
N MET A 148 8.97 6.67 15.38
CA MET A 148 9.38 5.54 14.52
C MET A 148 10.05 4.42 15.33
N ASP A 149 10.85 4.74 16.34
CA ASP A 149 11.44 3.73 17.24
C ASP A 149 10.38 2.95 18.01
N LYS A 150 9.38 3.64 18.58
CA LYS A 150 8.26 2.98 19.26
C LYS A 150 7.41 2.12 18.33
N MET A 151 7.24 2.55 17.08
CA MET A 151 6.54 1.76 16.06
C MET A 151 7.33 0.51 15.68
N ARG A 152 8.65 0.62 15.48
CA ARG A 152 9.54 -0.55 15.28
C ARG A 152 9.46 -1.55 16.42
N GLU A 153 9.50 -1.06 17.65
CA GLU A 153 9.36 -1.92 18.84
C GLU A 153 8.00 -2.63 18.81
N PHE A 154 6.90 -1.91 18.55
CA PHE A 154 5.56 -2.49 18.45
C PHE A 154 5.44 -3.55 17.35
N GLU A 155 6.00 -3.29 16.15
CA GLU A 155 6.04 -4.23 15.03
C GLU A 155 6.79 -5.52 15.40
N GLY A 156 7.88 -5.42 16.16
CA GLY A 156 8.73 -6.55 16.56
C GLY A 156 8.20 -7.44 17.70
N TYR A 157 7.06 -7.10 18.32
CA TYR A 157 6.43 -7.93 19.37
C TYR A 157 5.53 -9.04 18.83
N VAL A 158 5.55 -9.29 17.52
CA VAL A 158 4.70 -10.26 16.80
C VAL A 158 5.47 -11.52 16.43
#